data_AF-A0A932DI87-F1
#
_entry.id   AF-A0A932DI87-F1
#
_cell.length_a   1.000
_cell.length_b   1.000
_cell.length_c   1.000
_cell.angle_alpha   90.00
_cell.angle_beta   90.00
_cell.angle_gamma   90.00
#
_symmetry.space_group_name_H-M   'P 1'
#
loop_
_entity.id
_entity.type
_entity.pdbx_description
1 polymer ?
#
loop_
_entity_poly.entity_id
_entity_poly.type
_entity_poly.pdbx_seq_one_letter_code
_entity_poly.pdbx_strand_id
1 'polypeptide(L)'
;GANGPTTPDADEILAERGILVVPDILANAGGVIVSYFEWVQDLASFFWSEDEINERLERIMLQSFDGVAALAKEQEIDLRTSALLFAVKRVADALMTRGIYP
;
A
#
# COMPACT_ATOMS: atom_id res chain seq x y z
N GLY A 1 -5.07 -3.40 -10.87
CA GLY A 1 -4.93 -4.87 -11.01
C GLY A 1 -6.14 -5.57 -10.41
N ALA A 2 -6.05 -6.89 -10.22
CA ALA A 2 -7.08 -7.72 -9.57
C ALA A 2 -6.57 -8.21 -8.20
N ASN A 3 -7.46 -8.74 -7.36
CA ASN A 3 -7.10 -9.30 -6.06
C ASN A 3 -6.66 -10.76 -6.21
N GLY A 4 -5.51 -11.11 -5.63
CA GLY A 4 -4.91 -12.44 -5.69
C GLY A 4 -4.77 -13.04 -7.10
N PRO A 5 -4.25 -12.31 -8.11
CA PRO A 5 -4.20 -12.84 -9.48
C PRO A 5 -3.10 -13.90 -9.68
N THR A 6 -2.16 -14.01 -8.74
CA THR A 6 -1.07 -15.00 -8.75
C THR A 6 -1.11 -15.86 -7.49
N THR A 7 -0.73 -17.13 -7.62
CA THR A 7 -0.58 -18.07 -6.50
C THR A 7 0.81 -17.95 -5.88
N PRO A 8 1.02 -18.41 -4.63
CA PRO A 8 2.35 -18.44 -4.01
C PRO A 8 3.40 -19.17 -4.87
N ASP A 9 3.06 -20.36 -5.39
CA ASP A 9 3.95 -21.12 -6.28
C ASP A 9 4.34 -20.34 -7.55
N ALA A 10 3.42 -19.51 -8.08
CA ALA A 10 3.71 -18.68 -9.24
C ALA A 10 4.63 -17.51 -8.86
N ASP A 11 4.47 -16.92 -7.68
CA ASP A 11 5.35 -15.86 -7.19
C ASP A 11 6.80 -16.37 -7.04
N GLU A 12 7.01 -17.61 -6.58
CA GLU A 12 8.34 -18.25 -6.53
C GLU A 12 8.98 -18.36 -7.92
N ILE A 13 8.23 -18.90 -8.90
CA ILE A 13 8.71 -19.04 -10.29
C ILE A 13 9.03 -17.67 -10.92
N LEU A 14 8.22 -16.64 -10.62
CA LEU A 14 8.46 -15.29 -11.12
C LEU A 14 9.70 -14.66 -10.47
N ALA A 15 9.91 -14.90 -9.17
CA ALA A 15 11.09 -14.44 -8.45
C ALA A 15 12.38 -15.09 -8.97
N GLU A 16 12.38 -16.40 -9.22
CA GLU A 16 13.52 -17.12 -9.83
C GLU A 16 13.90 -16.54 -11.21
N ARG A 17 12.92 -16.01 -11.95
CA ARG A 17 13.11 -15.37 -13.25
C ARG A 17 13.50 -13.89 -13.15
N GLY A 18 13.62 -13.34 -11.95
CA GLY A 18 13.90 -11.92 -11.72
C GLY A 18 12.76 -10.99 -12.14
N ILE A 19 11.53 -11.51 -12.22
CA ILE A 19 10.34 -10.71 -12.56
C ILE A 19 9.81 -10.06 -11.29
N LEU A 20 9.81 -8.73 -11.26
CA LEU A 20 9.25 -7.97 -10.16
C LEU A 20 7.72 -8.08 -10.16
N VAL A 21 7.16 -8.65 -9.10
CA VAL A 21 5.72 -8.68 -8.85
C VAL A 21 5.37 -7.55 -7.87
N VAL A 22 4.62 -6.56 -8.33
CA VAL A 22 4.05 -5.53 -7.44
C VAL A 22 2.79 -6.13 -6.79
N PRO A 23 2.72 -6.19 -5.44
CA PRO A 23 1.61 -6.82 -4.76
C PRO A 23 0.31 -6.05 -5.01
N ASP A 24 -0.78 -6.80 -5.15
CA ASP A 24 -2.15 -6.30 -5.39
C ASP A 24 -2.62 -5.30 -4.34
N ILE A 25 -2.26 -5.49 -3.06
CA ILE A 25 -2.54 -4.55 -1.97
C ILE A 25 -2.03 -3.14 -2.28
N LEU A 26 -0.90 -3.00 -2.99
CA LEU A 26 -0.40 -1.71 -3.48
C LEU A 26 -1.00 -1.36 -4.84
N ALA A 27 -0.91 -2.28 -5.81
CA ALA A 27 -1.26 -2.02 -7.21
C ALA A 27 -2.75 -1.65 -7.42
N ASN A 28 -3.63 -2.03 -6.48
CA ASN A 28 -5.06 -1.78 -6.55
C ASN A 28 -5.53 -0.72 -5.53
N ALA A 29 -4.63 -0.14 -4.73
CA ALA A 29 -4.98 0.76 -3.63
C ALA A 29 -5.62 2.08 -4.11
N GLY A 30 -5.46 2.45 -5.38
CA GLY A 30 -5.88 3.76 -5.89
C GLY A 30 -7.36 4.06 -5.66
N GLY A 31 -8.25 3.09 -5.85
CA GLY A 31 -9.68 3.27 -5.58
C GLY A 31 -9.96 3.63 -4.12
N VAL A 32 -9.33 2.90 -3.18
CA VAL A 32 -9.49 3.15 -1.74
C VAL A 32 -8.91 4.52 -1.34
N ILE A 33 -7.78 4.91 -1.92
CA ILE A 33 -7.16 6.22 -1.67
C ILE A 33 -8.06 7.35 -2.16
N VAL A 34 -8.64 7.23 -3.36
CA VAL A 34 -9.54 8.26 -3.89
C VAL A 34 -10.85 8.31 -3.10
N SER A 35 -11.39 7.18 -2.62
CA SER A 35 -12.51 7.18 -1.67
C SER A 35 -12.17 7.87 -0.33
N TYR A 36 -10.91 7.76 0.14
CA TYR A 36 -10.46 8.54 1.28
C TYR A 36 -10.43 10.06 0.97
N PHE A 37 -10.01 10.46 -0.23
CA PHE A 37 -10.07 11.86 -0.64
C PHE A 37 -11.50 12.39 -0.72
N GLU A 38 -12.44 11.59 -1.23
CA GLU A 38 -13.88 11.92 -1.21
C GLU A 38 -14.34 12.26 0.21
N TRP A 39 -14.07 11.38 1.17
CA TRP A 39 -14.40 11.62 2.58
C TRP A 39 -13.77 12.91 3.14
N VAL A 40 -12.51 13.21 2.81
CA VAL A 40 -11.84 14.45 3.25
C VAL A 40 -12.51 15.69 2.66
N GLN A 41 -12.87 15.65 1.38
CA GLN A 41 -13.50 16.78 0.67
C GLN A 41 -14.91 17.05 1.19
N ASP A 42 -15.67 16.00 1.50
CA ASP A 42 -17.03 16.08 2.04
C ASP A 42 -17.09 16.84 3.37
N LEU A 43 -16.09 16.68 4.24
CA LEU A 43 -16.00 17.39 5.52
C LEU A 43 -15.99 18.93 5.37
N ALA A 44 -15.45 19.43 4.27
CA ALA A 44 -15.34 20.86 3.99
C ALA A 44 -16.25 21.34 2.85
N SER A 45 -16.94 20.41 2.17
CA SER A 45 -17.66 20.67 0.91
C SER A 45 -16.80 21.42 -0.12
N PHE A 46 -15.51 21.10 -0.16
CA PHE A 46 -14.53 21.72 -1.04
C PHE A 46 -13.87 20.63 -1.89
N PHE A 47 -14.15 20.65 -3.19
CA PHE A 47 -13.73 19.64 -4.13
C PHE A 47 -12.47 20.07 -4.88
N TRP A 48 -11.53 19.15 -5.01
CA TRP A 48 -10.29 19.33 -5.75
C TRP A 48 -10.51 19.03 -7.24
N SER A 49 -9.67 19.61 -8.08
CA SER A 49 -9.58 19.27 -9.49
C SER A 49 -9.03 17.85 -9.70
N GLU A 50 -9.26 17.29 -10.88
CA GLU A 50 -8.72 15.98 -11.28
C GLU A 50 -7.18 15.94 -11.16
N ASP A 51 -6.50 17.02 -11.56
CA ASP A 51 -5.03 17.13 -11.45
C ASP A 51 -4.58 17.07 -9.98
N GLU A 52 -5.24 17.81 -9.09
CA GLU A 52 -4.94 17.77 -7.66
C GLU A 52 -5.18 16.38 -7.05
N ILE A 53 -6.22 15.67 -7.49
CA ILE A 53 -6.50 14.29 -7.07
C ILE A 53 -5.39 13.36 -7.53
N ASN A 54 -4.98 13.44 -8.80
CA ASN A 54 -3.94 12.60 -9.38
C ASN A 54 -2.57 12.84 -8.74
N GLU A 55 -2.17 14.10 -8.52
CA GLU A 55 -0.92 14.45 -7.84
C GLU A 55 -0.87 13.91 -6.40
N ARG A 56 -1.98 14.01 -5.68
CA ARG A 56 -2.09 13.48 -4.31
C ARG A 56 -2.08 11.96 -4.30
N LEU A 57 -2.77 11.33 -5.25
CA LEU A 57 -2.80 9.88 -5.41
C LEU A 57 -1.39 9.34 -5.70
N GLU A 58 -0.70 9.92 -6.68
CA GLU A 58 0.67 9.54 -7.03
C GLU A 58 1.60 9.62 -5.82
N ARG A 59 1.54 10.73 -5.06
CA ARG A 59 2.35 10.91 -3.86
C ARG A 59 2.13 9.79 -2.84
N ILE A 60 0.89 9.43 -2.55
CA ILE A 60 0.57 8.37 -1.56
C ILE A 60 0.99 6.99 -2.09
N MET A 61 0.78 6.72 -3.38
CA MET A 61 1.15 5.46 -4.01
C MET A 61 2.67 5.25 -4.00
N LEU A 62 3.45 6.28 -4.39
CA LEU A 62 4.91 6.24 -4.38
C LEU A 62 5.46 6.08 -2.96
N GLN A 63 4.98 6.87 -2.00
CA GLN A 63 5.40 6.74 -0.60
C GLN A 63 5.12 5.35 -0.02
N SER A 64 3.95 4.78 -0.34
CA SER A 64 3.58 3.42 0.08
C SER A 64 4.48 2.36 -0.55
N PHE A 65 4.77 2.50 -1.86
CA PHE A 65 5.67 1.60 -2.56
C PHE A 65 7.10 1.67 -2.01
N ASP A 66 7.64 2.88 -1.84
CA ASP A 66 8.99 3.09 -1.33
C ASP A 66 9.18 2.48 0.07
N GLY A 67 8.18 2.63 0.94
CA GLY A 67 8.20 2.02 2.28
C GLY A 67 8.22 0.49 2.24
N VAL A 68 7.41 -0.12 1.37
CA VAL A 68 7.38 -1.57 1.18
C VAL A 68 8.66 -2.09 0.53
N ALA A 69 9.17 -1.39 -0.48
CA ALA A 69 10.40 -1.76 -1.17
C ALA A 69 11.62 -1.66 -0.25
N ALA A 70 11.69 -0.62 0.59
CA ALA A 70 12.74 -0.46 1.59
C ALA A 70 12.71 -1.61 2.60
N LEU A 71 11.54 -1.94 3.15
CA LEU A 71 11.39 -3.04 4.10
C LEU A 71 11.70 -4.41 3.47
N ALA A 72 11.30 -4.63 2.21
CA ALA A 72 11.60 -5.86 1.48
C ALA A 72 13.11 -6.06 1.33
N LYS A 73 13.83 -4.98 0.99
CA LYS A 73 15.29 -4.98 0.88
C LYS A 73 15.97 -5.17 2.23
N GLU A 74 15.48 -4.53 3.29
CA GLU A 74 16.05 -4.61 4.63
C GLU A 74 15.93 -6.03 5.21
N GLN A 75 14.80 -6.68 4.99
CA GLN A 75 14.49 -7.99 5.57
C GLN A 75 14.77 -9.16 4.61
N GLU A 76 15.28 -8.88 3.39
CA GLU A 76 15.54 -9.85 2.33
C GLU A 76 14.33 -10.75 2.00
N ILE A 77 13.15 -10.14 1.91
CA ILE A 77 11.87 -10.80 1.61
C ILE A 77 11.25 -10.26 0.33
N ASP A 78 10.30 -10.99 -0.25
CA ASP A 78 9.55 -10.55 -1.42
C ASP A 78 8.61 -9.35 -1.09
N LEU A 79 8.21 -8.61 -2.12
CA LEU A 79 7.38 -7.42 -1.96
C LEU A 79 5.98 -7.72 -1.38
N ARG A 80 5.41 -8.91 -1.63
CA ARG A 80 4.09 -9.28 -1.10
C ARG A 80 4.16 -9.51 0.39
N THR A 81 5.14 -10.29 0.84
CA THR A 81 5.40 -10.50 2.28
C THR A 81 5.73 -9.17 2.96
N SER A 82 6.57 -8.34 2.35
CA SER A 82 6.90 -7.01 2.87
C SER A 82 5.67 -6.11 3.00
N ALA A 83 4.76 -6.09 2.01
CA ALA A 83 3.54 -5.28 2.07
C ALA A 83 2.65 -5.64 3.26
N LEU A 84 2.49 -6.95 3.52
CA LEU A 84 1.75 -7.46 4.68
C LEU A 84 2.43 -7.08 6.00
N LEU A 85 3.75 -7.29 6.08
CA LEU A 85 4.53 -6.94 7.27
C LEU A 85 4.46 -5.44 7.57
N PHE A 86 4.60 -4.60 6.55
CA PHE A 86 4.52 -3.15 6.65
C PHE A 86 3.15 -2.69 7.17
N ALA A 87 2.06 -3.27 6.65
CA ALA A 87 0.71 -2.95 7.09
C ALA A 87 0.47 -3.35 8.55
N VAL A 88 0.82 -4.59 8.93
CA VAL A 88 0.66 -5.08 10.31
C VAL A 88 1.48 -4.26 11.29
N LYS A 89 2.73 -3.93 10.93
CA LYS A 89 3.61 -3.10 11.75
C LYS A 89 3.01 -1.73 12.03
N ARG A 90 2.46 -1.04 11.02
CA ARG A 90 1.81 0.27 11.22
C ARG A 90 0.64 0.21 12.20
N VAL A 91 -0.18 -0.83 12.13
CA VAL A 91 -1.31 -1.02 13.06
C VAL A 91 -0.81 -1.33 14.47
N ALA A 92 0.19 -2.21 14.60
CA ALA A 92 0.80 -2.55 15.88
C ALA A 92 1.43 -1.32 16.54
N ASP A 93 2.22 -0.53 15.79
CA ASP A 93 2.88 0.68 16.28
C ASP A 93 1.86 1.73 16.77
N ALA A 94 0.75 1.91 16.04
CA ALA A 94 -0.32 2.81 16.46
C ALA A 94 -1.00 2.34 17.76
N LEU A 95 -1.24 1.04 17.91
CA LEU A 95 -1.83 0.46 19.12
C LEU A 95 -0.87 0.57 20.32
N MET A 96 0.41 0.29 20.12
CA MET A 96 1.44 0.44 21.15
C MET A 96 1.61 1.90 21.58
N THR A 97 1.55 2.83 20.64
CA THR A 97 1.66 4.28 20.92
C THR A 97 0.46 4.78 21.71
N ARG A 98 -0.76 4.36 21.36
CA ARG A 98 -1.99 4.75 22.06
C ARG A 98 -2.08 4.11 23.45
N GLY A 99 -1.47 2.95 23.62
CA GLY A 99 -1.65 2.09 24.79
C GLY A 99 -3.04 1.43 24.81
N ILE A 100 -3.23 0.55 25.79
CA ILE A 100 -4.53 -0.07 26.07
C ILE A 100 -5.10 0.62 27.30
N TYR A 101 -6.16 1.40 27.11
CA TYR A 101 -6.87 2.11 28.16
C TYR A 101 -8.38 1.89 27.96
N PRO A 102 -9.17 1.59 29.02
CA PRO A 102 -10.63 1.55 28.95
C PRO A 102 -11.26 2.87 28.49
#